data_AF-A0A259KTD2-F1
#
_entry.id   AF-A0A259KTD2-F1
#
_cell.length_a   1.000
_cell.length_b   1.000
_cell.length_c   1.000
_cell.angle_alpha   90.00
_cell.angle_beta   90.00
_cell.angle_gamma   90.00
#
_symmetry.space_group_name_H-M   'P 1'
#
loop_
_entity.id
_entity.type
_entity.pdbx_description
1 polymer ?
#
loop_
_entity_poly.entity_id
_entity_poly.type
_entity_poly.pdbx_seq_one_letter_code
_entity_poly.pdbx_strand_id
1 'polypeptide(L)'
;MTEISRPLLIAGLAVSFLLHGPATAAWAQGGGSPGRASGDAQARVNIDVFYAPLAEHGTWVAHPEYEYVWVPSGLDPSWRPYQEGRWIWTDAGWYWESGEPFAWATYHYGRWG
;
A
#
# COMPACT_ATOMS: atom_id res chain seq x y z
N MET A 1 -13.80 -20.52 -30.66
CA MET A 1 -14.86 -19.49 -30.62
C MET A 1 -14.50 -18.52 -29.50
N THR A 2 -13.77 -17.49 -29.89
CA THR A 2 -13.39 -16.31 -29.11
C THR A 2 -14.54 -15.31 -29.18
N GLU A 3 -14.84 -14.59 -28.10
CA GLU A 3 -15.31 -13.19 -28.15
C GLU A 3 -15.13 -12.58 -26.74
N ILE A 4 -14.18 -11.64 -26.64
CA ILE A 4 -13.95 -10.75 -25.50
C ILE A 4 -14.53 -9.40 -25.91
N SER A 5 -15.57 -8.94 -25.22
CA SER A 5 -16.20 -7.65 -25.48
C SER A 5 -15.47 -6.52 -24.75
N ARG A 6 -14.93 -5.56 -25.53
CA ARG A 6 -14.28 -4.31 -25.08
C ARG A 6 -15.20 -3.13 -25.41
N PRO A 7 -15.70 -2.33 -24.46
CA PRO A 7 -16.33 -1.06 -24.78
C PRO A 7 -15.30 0.07 -24.86
N LEU A 8 -15.44 0.84 -25.93
CA LEU A 8 -14.60 1.93 -26.43
C LEU A 8 -14.69 3.22 -25.59
N LEU A 9 -13.59 3.98 -25.59
CA LEU A 9 -13.49 5.39 -25.20
C LEU A 9 -14.36 6.27 -26.11
N ILE A 10 -15.11 7.20 -25.53
CA ILE A 10 -15.71 8.34 -26.25
C ILE A 10 -15.17 9.64 -25.65
N ALA A 11 -14.51 10.42 -26.50
CA ALA A 11 -14.12 11.80 -26.26
C ALA A 11 -15.35 12.73 -26.38
N GLY A 12 -15.44 13.72 -25.51
CA GLY A 12 -16.41 14.81 -25.62
C GLY A 12 -15.82 16.11 -25.08
N LEU A 13 -15.68 17.10 -25.97
CA LEU A 13 -15.18 18.45 -25.73
C LEU A 13 -16.37 19.42 -25.76
N ALA A 14 -16.43 20.40 -24.85
CA ALA A 14 -17.08 21.72 -24.96
C ALA A 14 -17.45 22.25 -23.56
N VAL A 15 -17.43 23.53 -23.20
CA VAL A 15 -17.08 24.82 -23.80
C VAL A 15 -16.93 25.78 -22.61
N SER A 16 -15.96 26.69 -22.65
CA SER A 16 -15.78 27.74 -21.63
C SER A 16 -16.82 28.85 -21.77
N PHE A 17 -17.37 29.35 -20.65
CA PHE A 17 -18.09 30.64 -20.62
C PHE A 17 -17.55 31.48 -19.46
N LEU A 18 -17.04 32.68 -19.77
CA LEU A 18 -16.46 33.64 -18.82
C LEU A 18 -17.49 34.71 -18.43
N LEU A 19 -17.56 34.99 -17.11
CA LEU A 19 -17.97 36.16 -16.31
C LEU A 19 -18.96 37.23 -16.87
N HIS A 20 -19.85 37.74 -15.98
CA HIS A 20 -19.92 39.14 -15.50
C HIS A 20 -21.08 39.39 -14.49
N GLY A 21 -20.74 39.82 -13.25
CA GLY A 21 -21.39 40.96 -12.55
C GLY A 21 -22.65 40.76 -11.67
N PRO A 22 -22.85 41.54 -10.58
CA PRO A 22 -23.59 41.12 -9.38
C PRO A 22 -24.95 41.82 -9.18
N ALA A 23 -25.87 41.17 -8.45
CA ALA A 23 -27.01 41.83 -7.83
C ALA A 23 -27.38 41.16 -6.50
N THR A 24 -27.26 41.93 -5.43
CA THR A 24 -27.53 41.58 -4.03
C THR A 24 -29.03 41.49 -3.74
N ALA A 25 -29.46 40.46 -3.02
CA ALA A 25 -30.61 40.53 -2.11
C ALA A 25 -30.44 39.49 -1.00
N ALA A 26 -30.21 40.00 0.21
CA ALA A 26 -29.99 39.27 1.44
C ALA A 26 -31.30 38.77 2.04
N TRP A 27 -31.33 37.54 2.57
CA TRP A 27 -32.08 37.19 3.78
C TRP A 27 -31.29 36.14 4.56
N ALA A 28 -30.80 36.54 5.72
CA ALA A 28 -30.17 35.65 6.68
C ALA A 28 -31.19 34.63 7.19
N GLN A 29 -30.88 33.35 7.09
CA GLN A 29 -31.44 32.33 7.95
C GLN A 29 -30.28 31.49 8.48
N GLY A 30 -30.04 31.61 9.78
CA GLY A 30 -29.06 30.82 10.50
C GLY A 30 -29.37 29.33 10.39
N GLY A 31 -28.35 28.57 10.04
CA GLY A 31 -28.32 27.12 10.11
C GLY A 31 -26.84 26.74 10.11
N GLY A 32 -26.37 26.12 11.20
CA GLY A 32 -24.95 25.92 11.47
C GLY A 32 -24.20 25.30 10.29
N SER A 33 -22.97 25.79 10.05
CA SER A 33 -22.02 25.08 9.21
C SER A 33 -21.95 23.64 9.70
N PRO A 34 -22.28 22.61 8.89
CA PRO A 34 -21.79 21.29 9.19
C PRO A 34 -20.27 21.46 9.11
N GLY A 35 -19.62 21.44 10.29
CA GLY A 35 -18.20 21.24 10.37
C GLY A 35 -17.93 20.03 9.50
N ARG A 36 -17.29 20.24 8.36
CA ARG A 36 -16.71 19.16 7.60
C ARG A 36 -15.66 18.62 8.54
N ALA A 37 -16.04 17.60 9.31
CA ALA A 37 -15.10 16.73 9.94
C ALA A 37 -14.35 16.08 8.78
N SER A 38 -13.33 16.78 8.26
CA SER A 38 -12.19 16.14 7.63
C SER A 38 -11.47 15.39 8.73
N GLY A 39 -12.12 14.36 9.25
CA GLY A 39 -11.45 13.24 9.84
C GLY A 39 -10.87 12.48 8.66
N ASP A 40 -9.79 13.00 8.08
CA ASP A 40 -8.84 12.17 7.38
C ASP A 40 -8.30 11.23 8.46
N ALA A 41 -9.01 10.12 8.66
CA ALA A 41 -8.51 8.98 9.39
C ALA A 41 -7.40 8.40 8.52
N GLN A 42 -6.25 9.07 8.49
CA GLN A 42 -4.99 8.48 8.06
C GLN A 42 -4.82 7.25 8.94
N ALA A 43 -5.10 6.08 8.36
CA ALA A 43 -4.78 4.82 8.98
C ALA A 43 -3.30 4.90 9.34
N ARG A 44 -3.00 4.98 10.65
CA ARG A 44 -1.62 4.91 11.11
C ARG A 44 -1.16 3.49 10.83
N VAL A 45 -0.42 3.30 9.75
CA VAL A 45 0.26 2.03 9.49
C VAL A 45 1.33 1.89 10.55
N ASN A 46 1.16 0.93 11.46
CA ASN A 46 2.18 0.61 12.43
C ASN A 46 3.22 -0.31 11.78
N ILE A 47 4.42 0.21 11.56
CA ILE A 47 5.54 -0.56 10.98
C ILE A 47 6.28 -1.39 12.03
N ASP A 48 6.04 -1.16 13.33
CA ASP A 48 6.65 -1.91 14.43
C ASP A 48 6.26 -3.39 14.42
N VAL A 49 5.17 -3.73 13.71
CA VAL A 49 4.76 -5.12 13.43
C VAL A 49 5.87 -5.92 12.72
N PHE A 50 6.79 -5.27 12.02
CA PHE A 50 7.95 -5.90 11.39
C PHE A 50 9.18 -5.89 12.29
N TYR A 51 9.47 -4.77 12.96
CA TYR A 51 10.75 -4.57 13.64
C TYR A 51 11.00 -5.57 14.77
N ALA A 52 10.07 -5.67 15.73
CA ALA A 52 10.27 -6.51 16.90
C ALA A 52 10.32 -8.01 16.55
N PRO A 53 9.36 -8.57 15.76
CA PRO A 53 9.41 -9.99 15.41
C PRO A 53 10.64 -10.37 14.57
N LEU A 54 11.08 -9.50 13.65
CA LEU A 54 12.24 -9.80 12.80
C LEU A 54 13.57 -9.65 13.55
N ALA A 55 13.64 -8.81 14.58
CA ALA A 55 14.87 -8.63 15.37
C ALA A 55 15.29 -9.91 16.11
N GLU A 56 14.39 -10.87 16.32
CA GLU A 56 14.70 -12.18 16.92
C GLU A 56 15.44 -13.13 15.97
N HIS A 57 15.40 -12.86 14.66
CA HIS A 57 15.89 -13.78 13.62
C HIS A 57 16.98 -13.17 12.72
N GLY A 58 17.35 -11.91 12.96
CA GLY A 58 18.28 -11.20 12.11
C GLY A 58 18.63 -9.83 12.65
N THR A 59 19.37 -9.07 11.87
CA THR A 59 19.83 -7.74 12.24
C THR A 59 19.32 -6.73 11.23
N TRP A 60 18.86 -5.60 11.72
CA TRP A 60 18.56 -4.48 10.85
C TRP A 60 19.80 -3.62 10.61
N VAL A 61 20.04 -3.27 9.35
CA VAL A 61 21.25 -2.62 8.88
C VAL A 61 20.89 -1.37 8.09
N ALA A 62 21.63 -0.28 8.32
CA ALA A 62 21.51 0.94 7.54
C ALA A 62 21.94 0.69 6.09
N HIS A 63 21.07 1.01 5.13
CA HIS A 63 21.35 0.87 3.71
C HIS A 63 21.33 2.25 3.03
N PRO A 64 22.34 2.61 2.22
CA PRO A 64 22.45 3.95 1.66
C PRO A 64 21.28 4.34 0.75
N GLU A 65 20.67 3.37 0.06
CA GLU A 65 19.54 3.60 -0.86
C GLU A 65 18.17 3.33 -0.23
N TYR A 66 18.10 2.43 0.76
CA TYR A 66 16.83 1.91 1.28
C TYR A 66 16.59 2.29 2.74
N GLU A 67 17.45 3.15 3.29
CA GLU A 67 17.53 3.60 4.68
C GLU A 67 17.86 2.47 5.66
N TYR A 68 17.04 1.43 5.69
CA TYR A 68 17.13 0.34 6.64
C TYR A 68 16.58 -0.97 6.03
N VAL A 69 17.38 -2.02 6.07
CA VAL A 69 17.04 -3.36 5.57
C VAL A 69 17.29 -4.39 6.65
N TRP A 70 16.51 -5.46 6.66
CA TRP A 70 16.74 -6.59 7.56
C TRP A 70 17.60 -7.68 6.90
N VAL A 71 18.57 -8.21 7.63
CA VAL A 71 19.48 -9.28 7.20
C VAL A 71 19.26 -10.50 8.10
N PRO A 72 18.91 -11.68 7.57
CA PRO A 72 18.76 -12.88 8.39
C PRO A 72 20.08 -13.29 9.03
N SER A 73 20.00 -13.96 10.18
CA SER A 73 21.16 -14.50 10.88
C SER A 73 20.96 -15.95 11.28
N GLY A 74 22.05 -16.67 11.52
CA GLY A 74 21.99 -18.07 11.98
C GLY A 74 21.52 -19.08 10.92
N LEU A 75 21.58 -18.72 9.64
CA LEU A 75 21.23 -19.59 8.53
C LEU A 75 22.43 -20.41 8.02
N ASP A 76 22.14 -21.50 7.32
CA ASP A 76 23.15 -22.32 6.65
C ASP A 76 23.91 -21.51 5.58
N PRO A 77 25.22 -21.70 5.38
CA PRO A 77 25.99 -20.98 4.35
C PRO A 77 25.49 -21.17 2.91
N SER A 78 24.77 -22.26 2.63
CA SER A 78 24.14 -22.55 1.34
C SER A 78 22.71 -22.01 1.23
N TRP A 79 22.21 -21.36 2.27
CA TRP A 79 20.88 -20.77 2.28
C TRP A 79 20.74 -19.69 1.20
N ARG A 80 19.54 -19.63 0.63
CA ARG A 80 19.13 -18.64 -0.36
C ARG A 80 17.63 -18.40 -0.18
N PRO A 81 17.15 -17.19 -0.50
CA PRO A 81 15.74 -16.88 -0.61
C PRO A 81 14.93 -17.94 -1.37
N TYR A 82 13.71 -18.21 -0.92
CA TYR A 82 12.74 -19.06 -1.63
C TYR A 82 13.24 -20.49 -1.93
N GLN A 83 14.14 -21.03 -1.08
CA GLN A 83 14.57 -22.43 -1.21
C GLN A 83 13.70 -23.40 -0.42
N GLU A 84 13.28 -23.02 0.79
CA GLU A 84 12.43 -23.83 1.66
C GLU A 84 11.00 -23.32 1.63
N GLY A 85 10.13 -24.01 0.92
CA GLY A 85 8.72 -23.61 0.80
C GLY A 85 8.07 -24.04 -0.50
N ARG A 86 6.89 -23.48 -0.78
CA ARG A 86 6.16 -23.70 -2.03
C ARG A 86 5.23 -22.55 -2.36
N TRP A 87 5.00 -22.34 -3.66
CA TRP A 87 3.91 -21.48 -4.12
C TRP A 87 2.56 -22.15 -3.86
N ILE A 88 1.65 -21.41 -3.23
CA ILE A 88 0.24 -21.78 -3.07
C ILE A 88 -0.64 -20.72 -3.72
N TRP A 89 -1.80 -21.14 -4.23
CA TRP A 89 -2.81 -20.23 -4.74
C TRP A 89 -3.79 -19.88 -3.62
N THR A 90 -4.01 -18.59 -3.39
CA THR A 90 -4.95 -18.03 -2.41
C THR A 90 -6.02 -17.20 -3.11
N ASP A 91 -7.02 -16.71 -2.36
CA ASP A 91 -7.96 -15.70 -2.85
C ASP A 91 -7.30 -14.36 -3.21
N ALA A 92 -6.12 -14.08 -2.62
CA ALA A 92 -5.26 -12.95 -2.93
C ALA A 92 -4.19 -13.24 -4.02
N GLY A 93 -4.20 -14.44 -4.63
CA GLY A 93 -3.26 -14.84 -5.68
C GLY A 93 -2.12 -15.74 -5.19
N TRP A 94 -0.98 -15.72 -5.90
CA TRP A 94 0.19 -16.54 -5.55
C TRP A 94 0.85 -16.08 -4.26
N TYR A 95 1.04 -17.03 -3.33
CA TYR A 95 1.69 -16.82 -2.04
C TYR A 95 2.80 -17.85 -1.86
N TRP A 96 3.98 -17.41 -1.42
CA TRP A 96 5.06 -18.32 -1.04
C TRP A 96 4.89 -18.77 0.41
N GLU A 97 4.51 -20.03 0.64
CA GLU A 97 4.43 -20.60 1.97
C GLU A 97 5.78 -21.22 2.38
N SER A 98 6.34 -20.75 3.49
CA SER A 98 7.57 -21.25 4.10
C SER A 98 7.40 -21.41 5.62
N GLY A 99 8.11 -22.38 6.21
CA GLY A 99 8.18 -22.59 7.65
C GLY A 99 9.24 -21.73 8.35
N GLU A 100 10.01 -20.93 7.60
CA GLU A 100 10.99 -20.02 8.18
C GLU A 100 10.28 -18.93 8.99
N PRO A 101 10.76 -18.60 10.21
CA PRO A 101 10.00 -17.74 11.13
C PRO A 101 9.87 -16.29 10.65
N PHE A 102 10.71 -15.86 9.72
CA PHE A 102 10.66 -14.53 9.08
C PHE A 102 9.89 -14.50 7.76
N ALA A 103 9.48 -15.65 7.22
CA ALA A 103 8.91 -15.79 5.87
C ALA A 103 7.65 -14.94 5.66
N TRP A 104 6.79 -14.87 6.67
CA TRP A 104 5.54 -14.10 6.64
C TRP A 104 5.77 -12.62 6.29
N ALA A 105 6.95 -12.07 6.61
CA ALA A 105 7.30 -10.69 6.32
C ALA A 105 8.15 -10.57 5.05
N THR A 106 9.28 -11.27 5.02
CA THR A 106 10.33 -11.06 4.02
C THR A 106 9.85 -11.44 2.62
N TYR A 107 9.17 -12.57 2.48
CA TYR A 107 8.72 -13.02 1.16
C TYR A 107 7.52 -12.27 0.59
N HIS A 108 6.96 -11.31 1.35
CA HIS A 108 5.69 -10.67 0.99
C HIS A 108 5.73 -9.14 1.01
N TYR A 109 6.51 -8.51 1.89
CA TYR A 109 6.43 -7.05 2.10
C TYR A 109 7.71 -6.28 1.80
N GLY A 110 8.82 -6.97 1.50
CA GLY A 110 10.08 -6.34 1.11
C GLY A 110 10.75 -5.53 2.24
N ARG A 111 11.97 -5.05 1.98
CA ARG A 111 12.96 -4.46 2.93
C ARG A 111 13.77 -5.47 3.74
N TRP A 112 14.36 -6.41 3.02
CA TRP A 112 15.39 -7.32 3.53
C TRP A 112 16.41 -7.61 2.42
N GLY A 113 17.64 -7.98 2.80
CA GLY A 113 18.73 -8.25 1.85
C GLY A 113 20.09 -8.32 2.50
#